data_AF-A0A268TDU5-F1
#
_entry.id   AF-A0A268TDU5-F1
#
_cell.length_a   1.000
_cell.length_b   1.000
_cell.length_c   1.000
_cell.angle_alpha   90.00
_cell.angle_beta   90.00
_cell.angle_gamma   90.00
#
_symmetry.space_group_name_H-M   'P 1'
#
loop_
_entity.id
_entity.type
_entity.pdbx_description
1 polymer ?
#
loop_
_entity_poly.entity_id
_entity_poly.type
_entity_poly.pdbx_seq_one_letter_code
_entity_poly.pdbx_strand_id
1 'polypeptide(L)'
;MNKIFKIIFAGTLLGGGVDALEFGSMGNISASMGGAGVALRNSQWALYYNPALLGMDKKSRIAYSFGISVKEKNLLSLAGIDYNELKNIPNKVQGIAKGSVPVGGIVSGAVSSSTVQLGGSFGDILKNISFGGVSGLNNTTDVQNFMVKILESTSADKTNVESATTLTQAASAFKTALTDSNGKLNSDGFKAFGEVKNSLLSAVDKTGGNAGGLLKNVIENIQPEQLGGIADLLAKTDSSASSIGLDDLLKTLGGVSISKGNDAQINTFIQDIFLIQKTLRKNNFNVNSQNGLVFQVGGNGADGVGAVAFGLFANVFASGSATFDSNHNQIIIDAGSNQYTKVDVGDNSISLNASDKASFEAHSLFSPDANHQVHGNAVFLSEIPIGYGQAFSTLIGNFSVGFTAKYIFAMGYEINKSGSFKSIGNSFNTMDFKNAPKEQTFGIDFGLLYNYKGFNLGVVGKNLNSPTIEMNNDQKLVLNSQYRAGISYEWKIISLALDADLKPNHTLSYLSPLNQMVGGGVMIDLKYVDFRLGSMYDLRSAEGEGIILTGGINILGFLDLAIQSSTKLSQVNNVKMPGYLSIKLGGGFSW
;
A
#
# COMPACT_ATOMS: atom_id res chain seq x y z
N MET A 1 -25.68 -53.31 5.18
CA MET A 1 -25.24 -52.12 4.42
C MET A 1 -25.01 -50.93 5.37
N ASN A 2 -23.99 -51.03 6.24
CA ASN A 2 -23.84 -50.17 7.42
C ASN A 2 -22.45 -49.51 7.54
N LYS A 3 -21.75 -49.23 6.43
CA LYS A 3 -20.41 -48.59 6.48
C LYS A 3 -20.11 -47.55 5.37
N ILE A 4 -21.10 -47.12 4.58
CA ILE A 4 -20.86 -46.13 3.50
C ILE A 4 -21.49 -44.76 3.79
N PHE A 5 -22.42 -44.66 4.74
CA PHE A 5 -23.05 -43.38 5.10
C PHE A 5 -22.30 -42.54 6.15
N LYS A 6 -21.22 -43.06 6.76
CA LYS A 6 -20.42 -42.32 7.75
C LYS A 6 -19.22 -41.56 7.19
N ILE A 7 -18.91 -41.71 5.89
CA ILE A 7 -17.80 -40.99 5.24
C ILE A 7 -18.30 -39.76 4.47
N ILE A 8 -19.57 -39.74 4.05
CA ILE A 8 -20.13 -38.60 3.30
C ILE A 8 -20.57 -37.45 4.22
N PHE A 9 -20.77 -37.70 5.53
CA PHE A 9 -21.05 -36.64 6.51
C PHE A 9 -19.80 -36.02 7.15
N ALA A 10 -18.59 -36.48 6.76
CA ALA A 10 -17.32 -35.88 7.17
C ALA A 10 -16.70 -34.99 6.07
N GLY A 11 -17.30 -34.95 4.86
CA GLY A 11 -16.75 -34.26 3.69
C GLY A 11 -17.39 -32.91 3.35
N THR A 12 -18.42 -32.47 4.07
CA THR A 12 -19.19 -31.24 3.76
C THR A 12 -19.25 -30.24 4.92
N LEU A 13 -18.38 -30.38 5.92
CA LEU A 13 -18.11 -29.33 6.93
C LEU A 13 -16.85 -28.51 6.60
N LEU A 14 -16.35 -28.59 5.36
CA LEU A 14 -15.43 -27.61 4.79
C LEU A 14 -16.19 -26.31 4.47
N GLY A 15 -16.85 -25.73 5.48
CA GLY A 15 -17.00 -24.28 5.51
C GLY A 15 -15.60 -23.72 5.67
N GLY A 16 -15.20 -22.79 4.81
CA GLY A 16 -13.89 -22.13 4.89
C GLY A 16 -13.72 -21.55 6.29
N GLY A 17 -12.93 -22.23 7.13
CA GLY A 17 -12.49 -21.65 8.38
C GLY A 17 -11.42 -20.64 8.06
N VAL A 18 -11.63 -19.38 8.44
CA VAL A 18 -10.54 -18.42 8.50
C VAL A 18 -9.78 -18.74 9.79
N ASP A 19 -8.55 -19.21 9.66
CA ASP A 19 -7.63 -19.40 10.78
C ASP A 19 -7.02 -18.04 11.11
N ALA A 20 -7.15 -17.51 12.34
CA ALA A 20 -6.46 -16.25 12.67
C ALA A 20 -6.42 -15.91 14.16
N LEU A 21 -5.23 -15.45 14.59
CA LEU A 21 -4.92 -14.31 15.45
C LEU A 21 -3.42 -14.39 15.76
N GLU A 22 -2.75 -13.24 15.76
CA GLU A 22 -1.34 -13.14 16.11
C GLU A 22 -1.13 -13.44 17.61
N PHE A 23 0.08 -13.87 18.00
CA PHE A 23 0.44 -13.86 19.42
C PHE A 23 0.61 -12.40 19.87
N GLY A 24 -0.47 -11.86 20.44
CA GLY A 24 -0.52 -10.44 20.81
C GLY A 24 0.36 -10.08 22.01
N SER A 25 0.50 -8.78 22.25
CA SER A 25 1.24 -8.24 23.38
C SER A 25 0.29 -7.59 24.38
N MET A 26 0.17 -8.19 25.56
CA MET A 26 -0.55 -7.61 26.70
C MET A 26 0.44 -6.97 27.67
N GLY A 27 0.05 -5.85 28.29
CA GLY A 27 0.89 -5.17 29.25
C GLY A 27 2.04 -4.36 28.64
N ASN A 28 2.48 -3.36 29.39
CA ASN A 28 3.43 -2.38 28.91
C ASN A 28 4.89 -2.86 28.95
N ILE A 29 5.25 -3.69 29.94
CA ILE A 29 6.62 -4.23 30.08
C ILE A 29 7.03 -5.02 28.85
N SER A 30 6.23 -6.02 28.49
CA SER A 30 6.54 -6.85 27.33
C SER A 30 6.48 -6.04 26.04
N ALA A 31 5.49 -5.15 25.88
CA ALA A 31 5.41 -4.28 24.73
C ALA A 31 6.67 -3.41 24.55
N SER A 32 7.29 -2.96 25.64
CA SER A 32 8.50 -2.14 25.63
C SER A 32 9.80 -2.94 25.46
N MET A 33 9.75 -4.26 25.64
CA MET A 33 10.88 -5.19 25.54
C MET A 33 10.77 -6.12 24.31
N GLY A 34 10.31 -5.59 23.17
CA GLY A 34 10.21 -6.37 21.93
C GLY A 34 9.19 -7.51 21.99
N GLY A 35 8.14 -7.39 22.81
CA GLY A 35 7.13 -8.43 22.96
C GLY A 35 7.57 -9.64 23.78
N ALA A 36 8.74 -9.58 24.43
CA ALA A 36 9.24 -10.65 25.28
C ALA A 36 8.54 -10.66 26.65
N GLY A 37 8.10 -11.83 27.10
CA GLY A 37 7.33 -11.98 28.32
C GLY A 37 7.14 -13.42 28.81
N VAL A 38 7.42 -14.42 27.97
CA VAL A 38 7.18 -15.86 28.29
C VAL A 38 8.07 -16.37 29.43
N ALA A 39 9.26 -15.79 29.59
CA ALA A 39 10.19 -16.13 30.66
C ALA A 39 10.47 -14.97 31.63
N LEU A 40 9.76 -13.85 31.54
CA LEU A 40 9.99 -12.67 32.37
C LEU A 40 9.21 -12.78 33.67
N ARG A 41 9.88 -13.07 34.79
CA ARG A 41 9.24 -13.30 36.09
C ARG A 41 8.81 -11.99 36.75
N ASN A 42 9.53 -10.90 36.51
CA ASN A 42 9.12 -9.57 36.98
C ASN A 42 8.06 -8.92 36.06
N SER A 43 7.02 -9.67 35.69
CA SER A 43 5.89 -9.18 34.89
C SER A 43 4.57 -9.48 35.62
N GLN A 44 3.64 -8.54 35.60
CA GLN A 44 2.28 -8.73 36.14
C GLN A 44 1.39 -9.57 35.21
N TRP A 45 1.86 -9.86 33.99
CA TRP A 45 1.06 -10.47 32.92
C TRP A 45 1.35 -11.96 32.75
N ALA A 46 1.77 -12.64 33.82
CA ALA A 46 2.03 -14.08 33.86
C ALA A 46 0.83 -14.88 33.34
N LEU A 47 -0.39 -14.55 33.79
CA LEU A 47 -1.64 -15.17 33.34
C LEU A 47 -1.81 -15.13 31.81
N TYR A 48 -1.39 -14.04 31.17
CA TYR A 48 -1.45 -13.89 29.72
C TYR A 48 -0.27 -14.56 29.01
N TYR A 49 0.98 -14.34 29.44
CA TYR A 49 2.15 -14.82 28.67
C TYR A 49 2.49 -16.27 28.91
N ASN A 50 2.54 -16.71 30.17
CA ASN A 50 2.92 -18.06 30.54
C ASN A 50 2.43 -18.34 31.98
N PRO A 51 1.38 -19.14 32.18
CA PRO A 51 0.84 -19.39 33.52
C PRO A 51 1.84 -20.07 34.46
N ALA A 52 2.91 -20.70 33.96
CA ALA A 52 3.96 -21.24 34.82
C ALA A 52 4.74 -20.15 35.57
N LEU A 53 4.75 -18.90 35.09
CA LEU A 53 5.35 -17.79 35.82
C LEU A 53 4.64 -17.53 37.16
N LEU A 54 3.34 -17.83 37.25
CA LEU A 54 2.54 -17.69 38.48
C LEU A 54 3.15 -18.52 39.62
N GLY A 55 3.54 -19.77 39.35
CA GLY A 55 4.09 -20.67 40.37
C GLY A 55 5.41 -20.20 40.98
N MET A 56 6.17 -19.36 40.27
CA MET A 56 7.42 -18.78 40.76
C MET A 56 7.24 -17.45 41.50
N ASP A 57 6.04 -16.87 41.45
CA ASP A 57 5.78 -15.55 42.01
C ASP A 57 5.13 -15.63 43.39
N LYS A 58 5.72 -14.90 44.33
CA LYS A 58 5.24 -14.81 45.71
C LYS A 58 4.35 -13.61 45.95
N LYS A 59 4.39 -12.63 45.03
CA LYS A 59 3.69 -11.36 45.22
C LYS A 59 2.26 -11.44 44.73
N SER A 60 1.38 -10.74 45.42
CA SER A 60 0.05 -10.44 44.89
C SER A 60 0.15 -9.21 44.00
N ARG A 61 -0.62 -9.18 42.91
CA ARG A 61 -0.50 -8.13 41.90
C ARG A 61 -1.86 -7.74 41.33
N ILE A 62 -2.00 -6.46 41.00
CA ILE A 62 -3.06 -5.96 40.14
C ILE A 62 -2.39 -5.21 39.00
N ALA A 63 -2.83 -5.45 37.77
CA ALA A 63 -2.35 -4.73 36.61
C ALA A 63 -3.47 -4.38 35.65
N TYR A 64 -3.28 -3.27 34.95
CA TYR A 64 -4.15 -2.81 33.90
C TYR A 64 -3.29 -2.34 32.72
N SER A 65 -3.78 -2.54 31.51
CA SER A 65 -3.13 -2.04 30.30
C SER A 65 -4.17 -1.83 29.23
N PHE A 66 -4.08 -0.69 28.57
CA PHE A 66 -4.95 -0.28 27.49
C PHE A 66 -4.11 0.23 26.34
N GLY A 67 -4.47 -0.10 25.12
CA GLY A 67 -3.76 0.45 23.99
C GLY A 67 -4.29 0.04 22.64
N ILE A 68 -3.70 0.67 21.64
CA ILE A 68 -4.04 0.48 20.25
C ILE A 68 -2.76 0.32 19.45
N SER A 69 -2.80 -0.58 18.48
CA SER A 69 -1.75 -0.79 17.51
C SER A 69 -2.37 -0.71 16.12
N VAL A 70 -1.70 0.01 15.23
CA VAL A 70 -2.08 0.18 13.84
C VAL A 70 -0.92 -0.32 12.99
N LYS A 71 -1.24 -1.16 12.03
CA LYS A 71 -0.32 -1.66 11.02
C LYS A 71 -0.90 -1.31 9.65
N GLU A 72 -0.11 -0.73 8.77
CA GLU A 72 -0.57 -0.22 7.50
C GLU A 72 0.46 -0.43 6.40
N LYS A 73 -0.07 -0.76 5.21
CA LYS A 73 0.70 -0.84 3.99
C LYS A 73 -0.05 -0.20 2.81
N ASN A 74 0.47 0.94 2.33
CA ASN A 74 0.08 1.66 1.11
C ASN A 74 -1.42 2.08 0.98
N LEU A 75 -2.29 1.76 1.94
CA LEU A 75 -3.72 2.07 1.91
C LEU A 75 -4.01 3.48 2.43
N LEU A 76 -3.39 3.92 3.53
CA LEU A 76 -3.54 5.28 4.05
C LEU A 76 -2.95 6.31 3.11
N SER A 77 -1.87 5.95 2.40
CA SER A 77 -1.31 6.80 1.36
C SER A 77 -2.35 7.13 0.28
N LEU A 78 -3.31 6.24 -0.04
CA LEU A 78 -4.36 6.53 -1.03
C LEU A 78 -5.32 7.63 -0.60
N ALA A 79 -5.52 7.84 0.72
CA ALA A 79 -6.37 8.92 1.20
C ALA A 79 -5.81 10.31 0.86
N GLY A 80 -4.52 10.36 0.52
CA GLY A 80 -3.84 11.57 0.07
C GLY A 80 -3.97 11.88 -1.41
N ILE A 81 -4.48 10.93 -2.21
CA ILE A 81 -4.60 11.10 -3.66
C ILE A 81 -5.80 11.98 -3.94
N ASP A 82 -5.57 13.08 -4.67
CA ASP A 82 -6.69 13.86 -5.22
C ASP A 82 -7.25 13.14 -6.45
N TYR A 83 -8.30 12.35 -6.22
CA TYR A 83 -8.99 11.63 -7.28
C TYR A 83 -9.62 12.55 -8.33
N ASN A 84 -9.98 13.78 -7.97
CA ASN A 84 -10.49 14.75 -8.95
C ASN A 84 -9.35 15.24 -9.84
N GLU A 85 -8.15 15.46 -9.29
CA GLU A 85 -6.96 15.74 -10.11
C GLU A 85 -6.63 14.56 -11.02
N LEU A 86 -6.64 13.33 -10.51
CA LEU A 86 -6.38 12.12 -11.32
C LEU A 86 -7.30 12.02 -12.54
N LYS A 87 -8.61 12.27 -12.36
CA LYS A 87 -9.60 12.32 -13.45
C LYS A 87 -9.40 13.49 -14.40
N ASN A 88 -8.99 14.63 -13.86
CA ASN A 88 -8.85 15.86 -14.63
C ASN A 88 -7.53 15.93 -15.39
N ILE A 89 -6.56 15.06 -15.13
CA ILE A 89 -5.25 15.14 -15.80
C ILE A 89 -5.32 14.77 -17.28
N PRO A 90 -6.02 13.72 -17.73
CA PRO A 90 -6.30 13.56 -19.15
C PRO A 90 -6.96 14.81 -19.75
N ASN A 91 -7.82 15.52 -19.01
CA ASN A 91 -8.41 16.79 -19.44
C ASN A 91 -7.41 17.96 -19.43
N LYS A 92 -6.45 18.02 -18.48
CA LYS A 92 -5.34 19.01 -18.46
C LYS A 92 -4.39 18.76 -19.65
N VAL A 93 -4.06 17.49 -19.93
CA VAL A 93 -3.29 17.06 -21.11
C VAL A 93 -4.12 17.27 -22.40
N GLN A 94 -5.44 17.20 -22.33
CA GLN A 94 -6.32 17.54 -23.45
C GLN A 94 -6.41 19.07 -23.65
N GLY A 95 -6.38 19.87 -22.58
CA GLY A 95 -6.35 21.33 -22.64
C GLY A 95 -5.05 21.89 -23.22
N ILE A 96 -3.98 21.07 -23.22
CA ILE A 96 -2.77 21.33 -24.00
C ILE A 96 -3.07 21.30 -25.51
N ALA A 97 -3.91 20.36 -25.96
CA ALA A 97 -4.20 20.13 -27.37
C ALA A 97 -5.45 20.91 -27.88
N LYS A 98 -6.48 21.09 -27.05
CA LYS A 98 -7.75 21.70 -27.46
C LYS A 98 -7.69 23.24 -27.54
N GLY A 99 -8.13 23.76 -28.69
CA GLY A 99 -8.74 25.08 -28.84
C GLY A 99 -9.96 25.02 -29.78
N SER A 100 -10.93 25.90 -29.57
CA SER A 100 -12.26 25.87 -30.21
C SER A 100 -12.51 27.06 -31.15
N VAL A 101 -13.31 26.83 -32.21
CA VAL A 101 -14.21 27.77 -32.97
C VAL A 101 -13.56 28.69 -34.06
N PRO A 102 -14.27 29.27 -35.08
CA PRO A 102 -15.38 28.88 -35.99
C PRO A 102 -14.97 28.77 -37.49
N VAL A 103 -15.90 28.23 -38.29
CA VAL A 103 -15.83 27.90 -39.73
C VAL A 103 -15.73 29.12 -40.66
N GLY A 104 -14.80 29.07 -41.62
CA GLY A 104 -14.77 29.89 -42.84
C GLY A 104 -14.02 29.17 -43.96
N GLY A 105 -14.72 28.74 -45.02
CA GLY A 105 -14.23 27.80 -46.04
C GLY A 105 -13.28 28.39 -47.09
N ILE A 106 -12.49 27.53 -47.74
CA ILE A 106 -11.65 27.89 -48.90
C ILE A 106 -11.61 26.76 -49.95
N VAL A 107 -11.48 27.18 -51.22
CA VAL A 107 -11.45 26.44 -52.49
C VAL A 107 -10.00 26.15 -52.94
N SER A 108 -9.83 25.14 -53.80
CA SER A 108 -8.59 24.46 -54.22
C SER A 108 -7.55 25.28 -55.03
N GLY A 109 -6.26 24.99 -54.83
CA GLY A 109 -5.15 25.28 -55.78
C GLY A 109 -3.83 25.71 -55.11
N ALA A 110 -2.71 24.99 -55.36
CA ALA A 110 -1.43 25.08 -54.61
C ALA A 110 -1.61 24.95 -53.09
N VAL A 111 -0.54 24.95 -52.26
CA VAL A 111 -0.73 25.15 -50.81
C VAL A 111 -1.22 26.59 -50.62
N SER A 112 -2.52 26.79 -50.83
CA SER A 112 -3.20 28.08 -50.65
C SER A 112 -3.02 28.46 -49.19
N SER A 113 -2.58 29.71 -48.93
CA SER A 113 -2.22 30.24 -47.61
C SER A 113 -3.43 30.28 -46.68
N SER A 114 -3.83 29.11 -46.20
CA SER A 114 -4.92 28.95 -45.27
C SER A 114 -4.36 29.23 -43.89
N THR A 115 -5.02 30.11 -43.13
CA THR A 115 -4.65 30.37 -41.75
C THR A 115 -4.66 29.06 -40.99
N VAL A 116 -3.51 28.71 -40.39
CA VAL A 116 -3.37 27.52 -39.58
C VAL A 116 -4.04 27.82 -38.24
N GLN A 117 -5.25 27.26 -38.06
CA GLN A 117 -6.07 27.50 -36.89
C GLN A 117 -5.62 26.61 -35.74
N LEU A 118 -4.68 27.13 -34.95
CA LEU A 118 -4.18 26.47 -33.76
C LEU A 118 -4.64 27.25 -32.53
N GLY A 119 -5.47 26.61 -31.71
CA GLY A 119 -5.86 27.11 -30.40
C GLY A 119 -5.28 26.24 -29.28
N GLY A 120 -5.33 26.74 -28.05
CA GLY A 120 -4.72 26.09 -26.88
C GLY A 120 -3.20 26.27 -26.83
N SER A 121 -2.59 25.78 -25.75
CA SER A 121 -1.17 26.01 -25.47
C SER A 121 -0.23 25.41 -26.52
N PHE A 122 -0.61 24.30 -27.18
CA PHE A 122 0.15 23.77 -28.31
C PHE A 122 0.14 24.73 -29.51
N GLY A 123 -0.99 25.38 -29.79
CA GLY A 123 -1.07 26.37 -30.86
C GLY A 123 -0.26 27.62 -30.61
N ASP A 124 -0.19 28.08 -29.36
CA ASP A 124 0.63 29.22 -28.97
C ASP A 124 2.13 28.91 -29.11
N ILE A 125 2.54 27.66 -28.85
CA ILE A 125 3.92 27.19 -29.11
C ILE A 125 4.23 27.26 -30.61
N LEU A 126 3.35 26.70 -31.45
CA LEU A 126 3.57 26.69 -32.89
C LEU A 126 3.66 28.11 -33.47
N LYS A 127 2.90 29.09 -32.92
CA LYS A 127 3.03 30.52 -33.27
C LYS A 127 4.34 31.17 -32.81
N ASN A 128 4.99 30.60 -31.79
CA ASN A 128 6.27 31.09 -31.25
C ASN A 128 7.52 30.38 -31.81
N ILE A 129 7.33 29.40 -32.70
CA ILE A 129 8.44 28.75 -33.42
C ILE A 129 9.23 29.81 -34.19
N SER A 130 10.55 29.75 -34.08
CA SER A 130 11.46 30.66 -34.78
C SER A 130 12.66 29.87 -35.24
N PHE A 131 12.71 29.52 -36.52
CA PHE A 131 13.77 28.67 -37.08
C PHE A 131 14.07 29.03 -38.54
N GLY A 132 15.34 29.20 -38.90
CA GLY A 132 15.77 29.38 -40.30
C GLY A 132 15.08 30.54 -41.06
N GLY A 133 14.60 31.56 -40.35
CA GLY A 133 13.85 32.69 -40.93
C GLY A 133 12.31 32.54 -40.90
N VAL A 134 11.78 31.40 -40.47
CA VAL A 134 10.34 31.22 -40.18
C VAL A 134 10.02 31.86 -38.83
N SER A 135 8.99 32.71 -38.76
CA SER A 135 8.54 33.40 -37.54
C SER A 135 7.07 33.07 -37.26
N GLY A 136 6.89 31.98 -36.52
CA GLY A 136 5.60 31.36 -36.22
C GLY A 136 5.06 30.50 -37.36
N LEU A 137 4.32 29.45 -37.01
CA LEU A 137 3.60 28.60 -37.95
C LEU A 137 2.15 29.08 -38.08
N ASN A 138 1.95 30.21 -38.77
CA ASN A 138 0.65 30.90 -38.81
C ASN A 138 -0.23 30.48 -39.98
N ASN A 139 0.36 29.89 -41.01
CA ASN A 139 -0.32 29.38 -42.20
C ASN A 139 0.38 28.11 -42.72
N THR A 140 -0.25 27.44 -43.67
CA THR A 140 0.25 26.18 -44.25
C THR A 140 1.60 26.36 -44.94
N THR A 141 1.86 27.53 -45.54
CA THR A 141 3.17 27.87 -46.12
C THR A 141 4.27 27.99 -45.06
N ASP A 142 3.97 28.54 -43.89
CA ASP A 142 4.94 28.61 -42.77
C ASP A 142 5.32 27.21 -42.28
N VAL A 143 4.35 26.28 -42.21
CA VAL A 143 4.58 24.88 -41.83
C VAL A 143 5.46 24.17 -42.87
N GLN A 144 5.17 24.34 -44.15
CA GLN A 144 5.99 23.79 -45.24
C GLN A 144 7.41 24.38 -45.22
N ASN A 145 7.53 25.71 -45.09
CA ASN A 145 8.80 26.39 -44.99
C ASN A 145 9.61 25.94 -43.78
N PHE A 146 8.97 25.69 -42.64
CA PHE A 146 9.64 25.14 -41.47
C PHE A 146 10.27 23.78 -41.77
N MET A 147 9.52 22.85 -42.41
CA MET A 147 10.07 21.56 -42.84
C MET A 147 11.25 21.73 -43.81
N VAL A 148 11.14 22.64 -44.79
CA VAL A 148 12.23 22.95 -45.73
C VAL A 148 13.46 23.49 -45.00
N LYS A 149 13.29 24.44 -44.06
CA LYS A 149 14.39 25.01 -43.28
C LYS A 149 15.08 23.98 -42.40
N ILE A 150 14.33 23.05 -41.80
CA ILE A 150 14.92 21.94 -41.07
C ILE A 150 15.78 21.08 -42.00
N LEU A 151 15.30 20.73 -43.19
CA LEU A 151 16.11 19.99 -44.16
C LEU A 151 17.35 20.77 -44.61
N GLU A 152 17.24 22.09 -44.85
CA GLU A 152 18.37 22.97 -45.18
C GLU A 152 19.44 23.05 -44.08
N SER A 153 19.02 22.95 -42.81
CA SER A 153 19.96 22.88 -41.68
C SER A 153 20.68 21.53 -41.57
N THR A 154 20.25 20.55 -42.38
CA THR A 154 20.88 19.22 -42.54
C THR A 154 21.42 19.05 -43.95
N SER A 155 21.89 17.85 -44.30
CA SER A 155 22.31 17.51 -45.66
C SER A 155 21.21 16.81 -46.48
N ALA A 156 19.98 16.76 -45.98
CA ALA A 156 18.88 16.04 -46.60
C ALA A 156 18.25 16.81 -47.79
N ASP A 157 17.71 16.06 -48.76
CA ASP A 157 17.06 16.62 -49.95
C ASP A 157 15.71 17.28 -49.60
N LYS A 158 15.57 18.56 -49.96
CA LYS A 158 14.39 19.40 -49.72
C LYS A 158 13.48 19.56 -50.92
N THR A 159 13.90 19.17 -52.13
CA THR A 159 13.18 19.47 -53.38
C THR A 159 11.77 18.89 -53.41
N ASN A 160 11.57 17.70 -52.84
CA ASN A 160 10.25 17.06 -52.76
C ASN A 160 9.32 17.71 -51.72
N VAL A 161 9.88 18.39 -50.71
CA VAL A 161 9.08 19.17 -49.74
C VAL A 161 8.71 20.53 -50.33
N GLU A 162 9.62 21.18 -51.05
CA GLU A 162 9.38 22.47 -51.73
C GLU A 162 8.33 22.37 -52.84
N SER A 163 8.31 21.24 -53.56
CA SER A 163 7.35 20.99 -54.65
C SER A 163 6.01 20.39 -54.20
N ALA A 164 5.85 20.10 -52.91
CA ALA A 164 4.62 19.54 -52.38
C ALA A 164 3.44 20.52 -52.50
N THR A 165 2.28 19.99 -52.88
CA THR A 165 1.05 20.78 -53.11
C THR A 165 0.05 20.73 -51.95
N THR A 166 0.29 19.86 -50.97
CA THR A 166 -0.45 19.74 -49.71
C THR A 166 0.51 19.51 -48.54
N LEU A 167 0.10 19.82 -47.31
CA LEU A 167 0.96 19.55 -46.15
C LEU A 167 1.14 18.05 -45.90
N THR A 168 0.15 17.23 -46.29
CA THR A 168 0.29 15.76 -46.21
C THR A 168 1.38 15.26 -47.16
N GLN A 169 1.48 15.82 -48.37
CA GLN A 169 2.57 15.50 -49.30
C GLN A 169 3.92 16.00 -48.76
N ALA A 170 3.94 17.23 -48.21
CA ALA A 170 5.14 17.81 -47.62
C ALA A 170 5.67 16.96 -46.45
N ALA A 171 4.81 16.54 -45.52
CA ALA A 171 5.17 15.67 -44.40
C ALA A 171 5.65 14.28 -44.86
N SER A 172 5.05 13.72 -45.91
CA SER A 172 5.49 12.44 -46.48
C SER A 172 6.87 12.54 -47.13
N ALA A 173 7.12 13.62 -47.88
CA ALA A 173 8.43 13.91 -48.46
C ALA A 173 9.48 14.19 -47.38
N PHE A 174 9.13 14.94 -46.34
CA PHE A 174 9.98 15.23 -45.19
C PHE A 174 10.40 13.95 -44.46
N LYS A 175 9.45 13.03 -44.19
CA LYS A 175 9.75 11.72 -43.62
C LYS A 175 10.71 10.93 -44.50
N THR A 176 10.43 10.85 -45.80
CA THR A 176 11.24 10.09 -46.77
C THR A 176 12.69 10.60 -46.82
N ALA A 177 12.90 11.92 -46.79
CA ALA A 177 14.23 12.52 -46.80
C ALA A 177 15.06 12.19 -45.54
N LEU A 178 14.40 11.88 -44.43
CA LEU A 178 15.02 11.69 -43.11
C LEU A 178 15.10 10.23 -42.67
N THR A 179 14.56 9.29 -43.45
CA THR A 179 14.61 7.85 -43.17
C THR A 179 15.50 7.07 -44.12
N ASP A 180 15.98 5.92 -43.68
CA ASP A 180 16.64 4.92 -44.51
C ASP A 180 15.63 4.00 -45.24
N SER A 181 16.13 3.03 -46.00
CA SER A 181 15.29 2.05 -46.73
C SER A 181 14.46 1.12 -45.83
N ASN A 182 14.73 1.10 -44.52
CA ASN A 182 13.99 0.32 -43.52
C ASN A 182 13.00 1.19 -42.73
N GLY A 183 12.85 2.48 -43.08
CA GLY A 183 11.97 3.41 -42.40
C GLY A 183 12.51 3.91 -41.05
N LYS A 184 13.80 3.72 -40.74
CA LYS A 184 14.44 4.25 -39.54
C LYS A 184 15.10 5.59 -39.84
N LEU A 185 15.27 6.46 -38.85
CA LEU A 185 15.96 7.73 -39.08
C LEU A 185 17.40 7.51 -39.58
N ASN A 186 17.76 8.21 -40.64
CA ASN A 186 19.13 8.30 -41.12
C ASN A 186 19.92 9.37 -40.34
N SER A 187 21.20 9.59 -40.66
CA SER A 187 22.03 10.57 -39.92
C SER A 187 21.48 11.99 -39.95
N ASP A 188 20.83 12.39 -41.04
CA ASP A 188 20.21 13.71 -41.14
C ASP A 188 18.87 13.75 -40.40
N GLY A 189 18.15 12.63 -40.35
CA GLY A 189 17.00 12.42 -39.48
C GLY A 189 17.28 12.70 -38.01
N PHE A 190 18.40 12.21 -37.46
CA PHE A 190 18.79 12.50 -36.08
C PHE A 190 19.12 13.98 -35.85
N LYS A 191 19.74 14.65 -36.82
CA LYS A 191 20.02 16.10 -36.74
C LYS A 191 18.74 16.93 -36.82
N ALA A 192 17.89 16.63 -37.81
CA ALA A 192 16.59 17.26 -38.00
C ALA A 192 15.72 17.10 -36.75
N PHE A 193 15.74 15.93 -36.11
CA PHE A 193 15.09 15.73 -34.82
C PHE A 193 15.59 16.70 -33.75
N GLY A 194 16.91 16.86 -33.61
CA GLY A 194 17.51 17.82 -32.67
C GLY A 194 17.03 19.24 -32.92
N GLU A 195 17.01 19.68 -34.19
CA GLU A 195 16.57 21.02 -34.57
C GLU A 195 15.07 21.25 -34.32
N VAL A 196 14.23 20.26 -34.64
CA VAL A 196 12.78 20.31 -34.35
C VAL A 196 12.55 20.39 -32.85
N LYS A 197 13.20 19.51 -32.07
CA LYS A 197 13.07 19.47 -30.60
C LYS A 197 13.51 20.79 -29.96
N ASN A 198 14.68 21.32 -30.37
CA ASN A 198 15.19 22.59 -29.86
C ASN A 198 14.29 23.78 -30.23
N SER A 199 13.74 23.78 -31.44
CA SER A 199 12.78 24.79 -31.89
C SER A 199 11.50 24.79 -31.05
N LEU A 200 10.98 23.60 -30.76
CA LEU A 200 9.80 23.42 -29.91
C LEU A 200 10.08 23.86 -28.46
N LEU A 201 11.20 23.45 -27.86
CA LEU A 201 11.59 23.87 -26.51
C LEU A 201 11.74 25.39 -26.41
N SER A 202 12.41 26.01 -27.39
CA SER A 202 12.60 27.45 -27.44
C SER A 202 11.28 28.21 -27.60
N ALA A 203 10.33 27.64 -28.35
CA ALA A 203 9.00 28.21 -28.52
C ALA A 203 8.16 28.10 -27.24
N VAL A 204 8.27 26.99 -26.50
CA VAL A 204 7.60 26.80 -25.20
C VAL A 204 8.09 27.82 -24.17
N ASP A 205 9.41 28.07 -24.13
CA ASP A 205 10.00 29.06 -23.22
C ASP A 205 9.50 30.48 -23.51
N LYS A 206 9.07 30.77 -24.75
CA LYS A 206 8.49 32.07 -25.15
C LYS A 206 6.98 32.19 -24.85
N THR A 207 6.24 31.09 -24.79
CA THR A 207 4.80 31.11 -24.46
C THR A 207 4.48 31.47 -23.01
N GLY A 208 5.31 31.05 -22.04
CA GLY A 208 5.08 31.29 -20.61
C GLY A 208 3.85 30.59 -19.99
N GLY A 209 3.77 30.55 -18.65
CA GLY A 209 2.60 30.05 -17.90
C GLY A 209 2.61 28.57 -17.50
N ASN A 210 1.64 28.17 -16.65
CA ASN A 210 1.58 26.82 -16.03
C ASN A 210 1.38 25.67 -17.04
N ALA A 211 0.72 25.92 -18.18
CA ALA A 211 0.57 24.91 -19.24
C ALA A 211 1.89 24.61 -19.98
N GLY A 212 2.85 25.54 -19.93
CA GLY A 212 4.18 25.38 -20.51
C GLY A 212 5.01 24.32 -19.79
N GLY A 213 4.80 24.07 -18.49
CA GLY A 213 5.55 23.08 -17.72
C GLY A 213 5.32 21.64 -18.20
N LEU A 214 4.05 21.27 -18.38
CA LEU A 214 3.66 19.94 -18.88
C LEU A 214 4.03 19.75 -20.34
N LEU A 215 3.79 20.75 -21.19
CA LEU A 215 4.19 20.73 -22.60
C LEU A 215 5.70 20.64 -22.79
N LYS A 216 6.48 21.41 -22.02
CA LYS A 216 7.93 21.35 -22.02
C LYS A 216 8.42 19.96 -21.65
N ASN A 217 7.86 19.37 -20.58
CA ASN A 217 8.21 18.02 -20.15
C ASN A 217 7.90 16.98 -21.24
N VAL A 218 6.75 17.08 -21.90
CA VAL A 218 6.40 16.23 -23.05
C VAL A 218 7.46 16.36 -24.15
N ILE A 219 7.80 17.58 -24.56
CA ILE A 219 8.78 17.85 -25.62
C ILE A 219 10.19 17.36 -25.24
N GLU A 220 10.60 17.55 -23.99
CA GLU A 220 11.85 17.03 -23.43
C GLU A 220 11.94 15.50 -23.54
N ASN A 221 10.81 14.80 -23.42
CA ASN A 221 10.74 13.33 -23.47
C ASN A 221 10.42 12.76 -24.86
N ILE A 222 10.20 13.59 -25.89
CA ILE A 222 10.07 13.12 -27.27
C ILE A 222 11.37 12.40 -27.68
N GLN A 223 11.22 11.26 -28.36
CA GLN A 223 12.27 10.40 -28.91
C GLN A 223 12.45 10.59 -30.42
N PRO A 224 13.63 10.30 -30.99
CA PRO A 224 13.92 10.47 -32.41
C PRO A 224 12.89 9.80 -33.33
N GLU A 225 12.43 8.59 -32.97
CA GLU A 225 11.48 7.82 -33.76
C GLU A 225 10.12 8.53 -33.95
N GLN A 226 9.80 9.51 -33.10
CA GLN A 226 8.56 10.27 -33.13
C GLN A 226 8.61 11.46 -34.11
N LEU A 227 9.75 11.73 -34.75
CA LEU A 227 9.90 12.84 -35.70
C LEU A 227 8.88 12.78 -36.86
N GLY A 228 8.63 11.57 -37.39
CA GLY A 228 7.62 11.37 -38.43
C GLY A 228 6.21 11.69 -37.92
N GLY A 229 5.90 11.33 -36.68
CA GLY A 229 4.65 11.66 -36.01
C GLY A 229 4.44 13.15 -35.80
N ILE A 230 5.50 13.91 -35.52
CA ILE A 230 5.46 15.38 -35.44
C ILE A 230 5.14 15.98 -36.82
N ALA A 231 5.77 15.47 -37.88
CA ALA A 231 5.50 15.94 -39.24
C ALA A 231 4.02 15.69 -39.63
N ASP A 232 3.48 14.52 -39.29
CA ASP A 232 2.07 14.19 -39.52
C ASP A 232 1.12 15.05 -38.68
N LEU A 233 1.50 15.38 -37.44
CA LEU A 233 0.74 16.27 -36.57
C LEU A 233 0.68 17.70 -37.14
N LEU A 234 1.81 18.21 -37.63
CA LEU A 234 1.88 19.52 -38.30
C LEU A 234 1.06 19.51 -39.60
N ALA A 235 1.07 18.40 -40.35
CA ALA A 235 0.29 18.27 -41.57
C ALA A 235 -1.23 18.22 -41.35
N LYS A 236 -1.70 17.81 -40.16
CA LYS A 236 -3.14 17.89 -39.81
C LYS A 236 -3.70 19.33 -39.80
N THR A 237 -2.83 20.35 -39.82
CA THR A 237 -3.22 21.76 -39.92
C THR A 237 -3.71 22.18 -41.31
N ASP A 238 -3.60 21.31 -42.32
CA ASP A 238 -4.05 21.55 -43.70
C ASP A 238 -5.58 21.69 -43.85
N SER A 239 -6.34 21.36 -42.81
CA SER A 239 -7.81 21.32 -42.83
C SER A 239 -8.43 22.34 -41.88
N SER A 240 -9.28 23.22 -42.40
CA SER A 240 -9.95 24.34 -41.71
C SER A 240 -10.91 23.92 -40.57
N ALA A 241 -11.07 22.62 -40.30
CA ALA A 241 -11.99 22.05 -39.32
C ALA A 241 -11.29 21.18 -38.25
N SER A 242 -9.96 21.04 -38.30
CA SER A 242 -9.22 20.06 -37.51
C SER A 242 -8.55 20.70 -36.30
N SER A 243 -9.22 20.68 -35.13
CA SER A 243 -8.53 20.91 -33.86
C SER A 243 -7.61 19.71 -33.57
N ILE A 244 -6.32 19.93 -33.35
CA ILE A 244 -5.40 18.86 -32.92
C ILE A 244 -5.80 18.41 -31.51
N GLY A 245 -6.39 17.23 -31.36
CA GLY A 245 -6.78 16.70 -30.05
C GLY A 245 -5.67 15.92 -29.34
N LEU A 246 -5.92 15.55 -28.07
CA LEU A 246 -5.04 14.64 -27.33
C LEU A 246 -4.92 13.29 -28.05
N ASP A 247 -6.03 12.74 -28.53
CA ASP A 247 -6.05 11.48 -29.28
C ASP A 247 -5.20 11.57 -30.56
N ASP A 248 -5.22 12.71 -31.25
CA ASP A 248 -4.36 12.95 -32.42
C ASP A 248 -2.88 12.95 -32.02
N LEU A 249 -2.53 13.69 -30.96
CA LEU A 249 -1.16 13.75 -30.44
C LEU A 249 -0.66 12.37 -30.02
N LEU A 250 -1.45 11.63 -29.23
CA LEU A 250 -1.06 10.31 -28.74
C LEU A 250 -0.96 9.28 -29.89
N LYS A 251 -1.86 9.32 -30.87
CA LYS A 251 -1.83 8.40 -32.02
C LYS A 251 -0.68 8.71 -32.98
N THR A 252 -0.43 9.98 -33.30
CA THR A 252 0.63 10.33 -34.25
C THR A 252 2.01 10.17 -33.63
N LEU A 253 2.18 10.48 -32.34
CA LEU A 253 3.46 10.32 -31.65
C LEU A 253 3.69 8.89 -31.15
N GLY A 254 2.69 8.01 -31.15
CA GLY A 254 2.82 6.67 -30.56
C GLY A 254 2.94 6.71 -29.03
N GLY A 255 2.22 7.64 -28.40
CA GLY A 255 2.26 7.91 -26.97
C GLY A 255 3.14 9.09 -26.58
N VAL A 256 2.96 9.56 -25.34
CA VAL A 256 3.70 10.70 -24.77
C VAL A 256 4.20 10.34 -23.38
N SER A 257 5.50 10.48 -23.17
CA SER A 257 6.12 10.25 -21.86
C SER A 257 6.21 11.53 -21.05
N ILE A 258 5.89 11.43 -19.76
CA ILE A 258 5.96 12.52 -18.78
C ILE A 258 6.85 12.05 -17.64
N SER A 259 7.92 12.79 -17.37
CA SER A 259 8.93 12.45 -16.36
C SER A 259 8.89 13.46 -15.21
N LYS A 260 9.36 13.05 -14.02
CA LYS A 260 9.54 13.99 -12.90
C LYS A 260 10.44 15.15 -13.34
N GLY A 261 10.11 16.37 -12.94
CA GLY A 261 10.82 17.59 -13.34
C GLY A 261 10.62 18.73 -12.35
N ASN A 262 10.73 19.98 -12.82
CA ASN A 262 10.57 21.15 -11.97
C ASN A 262 9.10 21.54 -11.72
N ASP A 263 8.15 20.82 -12.31
CA ASP A 263 6.72 21.08 -12.17
C ASP A 263 6.11 20.25 -11.01
N ALA A 264 5.58 20.96 -10.01
CA ALA A 264 5.01 20.34 -8.82
C ALA A 264 3.72 19.53 -9.10
N GLN A 265 2.90 19.94 -10.06
CA GLN A 265 1.66 19.23 -10.41
C GLN A 265 1.97 17.92 -11.13
N ILE A 266 2.94 17.93 -12.04
CA ILE A 266 3.40 16.72 -12.74
C ILE A 266 4.01 15.73 -11.76
N ASN A 267 4.85 16.21 -10.85
CA ASN A 267 5.47 15.36 -9.84
C ASN A 267 4.42 14.70 -8.93
N THR A 268 3.39 15.44 -8.53
CA THR A 268 2.29 14.93 -7.70
C THR A 268 1.51 13.85 -8.46
N PHE A 269 1.14 14.11 -9.72
CA PHE A 269 0.43 13.12 -10.53
C PHE A 269 1.21 11.82 -10.71
N ILE A 270 2.49 11.94 -11.07
CA ILE A 270 3.36 10.78 -11.25
C ILE A 270 3.44 10.00 -9.93
N GLN A 271 3.62 10.69 -8.79
CA GLN A 271 3.64 10.06 -7.46
C GLN A 271 2.32 9.36 -7.12
N ASP A 272 1.17 9.95 -7.42
CA ASP A 272 -0.15 9.37 -7.17
C ASP A 272 -0.36 8.09 -7.99
N ILE A 273 -0.01 8.11 -9.28
CA ILE A 273 -0.08 6.94 -10.17
C ILE A 273 0.82 5.80 -9.66
N PHE A 274 2.06 6.13 -9.27
CA PHE A 274 2.97 5.16 -8.65
C PHE A 274 2.39 4.55 -7.39
N LEU A 275 1.80 5.40 -6.56
CA LEU A 275 1.22 4.98 -5.30
C LEU A 275 0.04 4.05 -5.56
N ILE A 276 -0.88 4.39 -6.47
CA ILE A 276 -1.97 3.51 -6.91
C ILE A 276 -1.39 2.16 -7.31
N GLN A 277 -0.47 2.11 -8.28
CA GLN A 277 0.09 0.85 -8.77
C GLN A 277 0.76 0.02 -7.66
N LYS A 278 1.44 0.68 -6.72
CA LYS A 278 2.05 0.03 -5.56
C LYS A 278 1.00 -0.54 -4.61
N THR A 279 -0.07 0.20 -4.33
CA THR A 279 -1.20 -0.25 -3.50
C THR A 279 -1.97 -1.40 -4.17
N LEU A 280 -2.12 -1.36 -5.50
CA LEU A 280 -2.72 -2.46 -6.27
C LEU A 280 -1.99 -3.79 -6.03
N ARG A 281 -0.65 -3.75 -5.99
CA ARG A 281 0.17 -4.95 -5.80
C ARG A 281 0.24 -5.40 -4.34
N LYS A 282 0.30 -4.46 -3.41
CA LYS A 282 0.43 -4.74 -1.97
C LYS A 282 -0.32 -3.69 -1.17
N ASN A 283 -1.35 -4.10 -0.46
CA ASN A 283 -2.06 -3.25 0.48
C ASN A 283 -2.51 -4.06 1.68
N ASN A 284 -2.48 -3.46 2.85
CA ASN A 284 -3.10 -4.04 4.02
C ASN A 284 -3.32 -2.96 5.08
N PHE A 285 -4.31 -3.17 5.92
CA PHE A 285 -4.57 -2.36 7.09
C PHE A 285 -4.98 -3.29 8.21
N ASN A 286 -4.31 -3.20 9.36
CA ASN A 286 -4.71 -3.88 10.56
C ASN A 286 -4.78 -2.88 11.71
N VAL A 287 -5.82 -3.01 12.51
CA VAL A 287 -5.92 -2.34 13.81
C VAL A 287 -6.15 -3.42 14.84
N ASN A 288 -5.39 -3.36 15.91
CA ASN A 288 -5.69 -4.17 17.07
C ASN A 288 -5.69 -3.31 18.33
N SER A 289 -6.51 -3.69 19.29
CA SER A 289 -6.53 -3.13 20.62
C SER A 289 -6.60 -4.30 21.58
N GLN A 290 -5.62 -4.39 22.47
CA GLN A 290 -5.56 -5.44 23.48
C GLN A 290 -5.49 -4.77 24.83
N ASN A 291 -6.59 -4.91 25.56
CA ASN A 291 -6.79 -4.28 26.84
C ASN A 291 -7.05 -5.35 27.89
N GLY A 292 -6.59 -5.13 29.11
CA GLY A 292 -6.77 -6.10 30.15
C GLY A 292 -6.69 -5.56 31.55
N LEU A 293 -7.32 -6.29 32.45
CA LEU A 293 -7.14 -6.23 33.89
C LEU A 293 -6.70 -7.62 34.36
N VAL A 294 -5.72 -7.68 35.26
CA VAL A 294 -5.27 -8.93 35.89
C VAL A 294 -5.20 -8.72 37.39
N PHE A 295 -5.66 -9.72 38.12
CA PHE A 295 -5.54 -9.84 39.55
C PHE A 295 -4.87 -11.18 39.86
N GLN A 296 -3.81 -11.13 40.66
CA GLN A 296 -3.02 -12.28 41.05
C GLN A 296 -2.95 -12.35 42.56
N VAL A 297 -3.22 -13.53 43.10
CA VAL A 297 -2.95 -13.89 44.49
C VAL A 297 -1.68 -14.72 44.49
N GLY A 298 -0.60 -14.15 45.05
CA GLY A 298 0.72 -14.77 45.08
C GLY A 298 0.73 -16.07 45.90
N GLY A 299 1.57 -17.02 45.48
CA GLY A 299 1.79 -18.27 46.20
C GLY A 299 2.90 -18.15 47.25
N ASN A 300 3.28 -19.29 47.84
CA ASN A 300 4.40 -19.35 48.80
C ASN A 300 5.75 -19.70 48.14
N GLY A 301 5.81 -19.69 46.81
CA GLY A 301 6.97 -20.05 46.01
C GLY A 301 7.10 -21.56 45.76
N ALA A 302 8.29 -21.97 45.34
CA ALA A 302 8.56 -23.37 45.02
C ALA A 302 8.30 -24.29 46.22
N ASP A 303 7.65 -25.43 45.96
CA ASP A 303 7.18 -26.43 46.93
C ASP A 303 6.07 -25.97 47.90
N GLY A 304 5.65 -24.71 47.81
CA GLY A 304 4.50 -24.17 48.55
C GLY A 304 3.19 -24.26 47.76
N VAL A 305 2.15 -23.60 48.27
CA VAL A 305 0.90 -23.39 47.53
C VAL A 305 1.19 -22.49 46.32
N GLY A 306 0.75 -22.93 45.14
CA GLY A 306 0.88 -22.17 43.91
C GLY A 306 0.05 -20.89 43.88
N ALA A 307 0.33 -20.02 42.91
CA ALA A 307 -0.40 -18.77 42.75
C ALA A 307 -1.63 -18.95 41.84
N VAL A 308 -2.68 -18.21 42.13
CA VAL A 308 -3.90 -18.12 41.31
C VAL A 308 -4.00 -16.72 40.72
N ALA A 309 -4.41 -16.63 39.46
CA ALA A 309 -4.71 -15.35 38.83
C ALA A 309 -6.02 -15.41 38.06
N PHE A 310 -6.74 -14.29 38.01
CA PHE A 310 -7.89 -14.09 37.17
C PHE A 310 -7.75 -12.78 36.40
N GLY A 311 -8.41 -12.69 35.24
CA GLY A 311 -8.34 -11.49 34.42
C GLY A 311 -9.64 -11.20 33.68
N LEU A 312 -9.69 -10.02 33.10
CA LEU A 312 -10.68 -9.60 32.13
C LEU A 312 -9.95 -8.94 30.96
N PHE A 313 -9.95 -9.57 29.80
CA PHE A 313 -9.33 -9.06 28.58
C PHE A 313 -10.41 -8.63 27.60
N ALA A 314 -10.26 -7.46 27.01
CA ALA A 314 -11.14 -6.92 26.00
C ALA A 314 -10.30 -6.57 24.78
N ASN A 315 -10.40 -7.41 23.75
CA ASN A 315 -9.60 -7.33 22.55
C ASN A 315 -10.46 -7.01 21.34
N VAL A 316 -9.97 -6.13 20.48
CA VAL A 316 -10.53 -5.83 19.17
C VAL A 316 -9.44 -6.07 18.14
N PHE A 317 -9.77 -6.79 17.07
CA PHE A 317 -8.90 -6.99 15.92
C PHE A 317 -9.69 -6.67 14.66
N ALA A 318 -9.15 -5.81 13.81
CA ALA A 318 -9.72 -5.47 12.52
C ALA A 318 -8.63 -5.56 11.46
N SER A 319 -8.94 -6.13 10.31
CA SER A 319 -8.06 -6.19 9.15
C SER A 319 -8.85 -5.84 7.89
N GLY A 320 -8.18 -5.24 6.91
CA GLY A 320 -8.75 -4.85 5.63
C GLY A 320 -7.70 -4.86 4.53
N SER A 321 -8.05 -5.46 3.40
CA SER A 321 -7.20 -5.55 2.21
C SER A 321 -8.06 -5.63 0.94
N ALA A 322 -7.46 -5.31 -0.18
CA ALA A 322 -8.06 -5.36 -1.50
C ALA A 322 -7.19 -6.20 -2.44
N THR A 323 -7.84 -7.03 -3.24
CA THR A 323 -7.23 -7.71 -4.38
C THR A 323 -7.87 -7.20 -5.66
N PHE A 324 -7.05 -6.98 -6.67
CA PHE A 324 -7.50 -6.39 -7.92
C PHE A 324 -7.53 -7.47 -8.98
N ASP A 325 -8.65 -7.53 -9.70
CA ASP A 325 -8.83 -8.35 -10.90
C ASP A 325 -7.59 -8.34 -11.80
N SER A 326 -7.04 -9.53 -12.06
CA SER A 326 -5.82 -9.70 -12.85
C SER A 326 -6.01 -9.35 -14.32
N ASN A 327 -7.24 -9.41 -14.83
CA ASN A 327 -7.58 -9.05 -16.20
C ASN A 327 -7.80 -7.54 -16.33
N HIS A 328 -8.27 -6.89 -15.26
CA HIS A 328 -8.53 -5.45 -15.19
C HIS A 328 -7.48 -4.71 -14.33
N ASN A 329 -6.21 -4.83 -14.72
CA ASN A 329 -5.08 -4.30 -13.96
C ASN A 329 -4.36 -3.12 -14.62
N GLN A 330 -4.89 -2.60 -15.73
CA GLN A 330 -4.34 -1.45 -16.44
C GLN A 330 -5.02 -0.16 -15.98
N ILE A 331 -4.27 0.95 -15.98
CA ILE A 331 -4.84 2.27 -15.71
C ILE A 331 -5.28 2.85 -17.05
N ILE A 332 -6.57 2.72 -17.40
CA ILE A 332 -7.14 3.35 -18.59
C ILE A 332 -8.23 4.31 -18.13
N ILE A 333 -8.08 5.59 -18.45
CA ILE A 333 -8.99 6.64 -18.00
C ILE A 333 -9.95 7.00 -19.14
N ASP A 334 -11.24 7.02 -18.85
CA ASP A 334 -12.28 7.59 -19.72
C ASP A 334 -12.33 9.11 -19.49
N ALA A 335 -11.85 9.88 -20.46
CA ALA A 335 -11.85 11.34 -20.43
C ALA A 335 -13.17 11.94 -20.96
N GLY A 336 -14.17 11.10 -21.27
CA GLY A 336 -15.42 11.47 -21.92
C GLY A 336 -15.28 11.66 -23.43
N SER A 337 -16.40 11.81 -24.13
CA SER A 337 -16.45 11.98 -25.60
C SER A 337 -15.76 10.85 -26.39
N ASN A 338 -15.84 9.60 -25.90
CA ASN A 338 -15.18 8.41 -26.46
C ASN A 338 -13.63 8.49 -26.51
N GLN A 339 -13.01 9.26 -25.62
CA GLN A 339 -11.55 9.35 -25.53
C GLN A 339 -11.04 8.54 -24.34
N TYR A 340 -10.18 7.56 -24.63
CA TYR A 340 -9.61 6.67 -23.64
C TYR A 340 -8.09 6.80 -23.66
N THR A 341 -7.50 7.00 -22.49
CA THR A 341 -6.05 7.16 -22.35
C THR A 341 -5.52 6.10 -21.41
N LYS A 342 -4.64 5.24 -21.93
CA LYS A 342 -3.88 4.29 -21.12
C LYS A 342 -2.69 4.99 -20.48
N VAL A 343 -2.47 4.72 -19.20
CA VAL A 343 -1.34 5.21 -18.42
C VAL A 343 -0.43 4.03 -18.09
N ASP A 344 0.75 4.01 -18.71
CA ASP A 344 1.82 3.07 -18.41
C ASP A 344 2.80 3.72 -17.41
N VAL A 345 3.25 2.95 -16.42
CA VAL A 345 4.07 3.45 -15.31
C VAL A 345 5.48 2.87 -15.44
N GLY A 346 6.47 3.71 -15.75
CA GLY A 346 7.91 3.39 -15.69
C GLY A 346 8.48 3.71 -14.30
N ASP A 347 9.79 3.69 -14.04
CA ASP A 347 10.34 3.89 -12.67
C ASP A 347 10.33 5.34 -12.17
N ASN A 348 10.46 6.31 -13.09
CA ASN A 348 10.48 7.75 -12.78
C ASN A 348 9.62 8.60 -13.72
N SER A 349 8.85 7.93 -14.58
CA SER A 349 8.02 8.54 -15.60
C SER A 349 6.74 7.73 -15.78
N ILE A 350 5.79 8.35 -16.46
CA ILE A 350 4.58 7.71 -16.96
C ILE A 350 4.51 7.92 -18.47
N SER A 351 3.88 7.00 -19.17
CA SER A 351 3.56 7.15 -20.59
C SER A 351 2.06 7.15 -20.77
N LEU A 352 1.55 8.18 -21.45
CA LEU A 352 0.16 8.27 -21.88
C LEU A 352 0.06 7.73 -23.29
N ASN A 353 -0.83 6.77 -23.51
CA ASN A 353 -1.06 6.11 -24.78
C ASN A 353 -2.53 6.23 -25.17
N ALA A 354 -2.80 6.40 -26.47
CA ALA A 354 -4.18 6.32 -26.96
C ALA A 354 -4.75 4.92 -26.69
N SER A 355 -6.03 4.87 -26.35
CA SER A 355 -6.75 3.63 -26.09
C SER A 355 -8.18 3.75 -26.64
N ASP A 356 -8.99 2.73 -26.41
CA ASP A 356 -10.37 2.67 -26.87
C ASP A 356 -11.29 2.08 -25.80
N LYS A 357 -12.59 2.16 -26.08
CA LYS A 357 -13.63 1.68 -25.20
C LYS A 357 -13.50 0.18 -24.92
N ALA A 358 -13.20 -0.62 -25.94
CA ALA A 358 -13.07 -2.07 -25.80
C ALA A 358 -11.91 -2.43 -24.86
N SER A 359 -10.78 -1.74 -24.98
CA SER A 359 -9.63 -1.89 -24.10
C SER A 359 -9.93 -1.44 -22.68
N PHE A 360 -10.65 -0.32 -22.52
CA PHE A 360 -11.11 0.15 -21.22
C PHE A 360 -12.00 -0.88 -20.53
N GLU A 361 -13.04 -1.36 -21.21
CA GLU A 361 -13.99 -2.34 -20.67
C GLU A 361 -13.32 -3.66 -20.32
N ALA A 362 -12.36 -4.14 -21.14
CA ALA A 362 -11.71 -5.44 -20.94
C ALA A 362 -10.49 -5.45 -20.00
N HIS A 363 -9.82 -4.29 -19.80
CA HIS A 363 -8.53 -4.26 -19.10
C HIS A 363 -8.37 -3.14 -18.05
N SER A 364 -9.26 -2.15 -18.01
CA SER A 364 -9.14 -1.04 -17.07
C SER A 364 -9.52 -1.43 -15.65
N LEU A 365 -8.71 -1.02 -14.69
CA LEU A 365 -9.05 -1.00 -13.26
C LEU A 365 -10.34 -0.22 -12.97
N PHE A 366 -10.71 0.73 -13.82
CA PHE A 366 -11.92 1.52 -13.63
C PHE A 366 -13.12 0.97 -14.40
N SER A 367 -12.97 -0.19 -15.06
CA SER A 367 -14.05 -0.82 -15.81
C SER A 367 -15.25 -1.15 -14.91
N PRO A 368 -16.49 -0.90 -15.36
CA PRO A 368 -17.69 -1.41 -14.70
C PRO A 368 -17.72 -2.94 -14.59
N ASP A 369 -17.04 -3.64 -15.51
CA ASP A 369 -16.97 -5.10 -15.59
C ASP A 369 -15.81 -5.69 -14.77
N ALA A 370 -14.97 -4.84 -14.18
CA ALA A 370 -13.90 -5.29 -13.32
C ALA A 370 -14.45 -6.01 -12.08
N ASN A 371 -13.82 -7.11 -11.69
CA ASN A 371 -14.20 -7.88 -10.51
C ASN A 371 -13.11 -7.82 -9.42
N HIS A 372 -12.82 -6.61 -8.92
CA HIS A 372 -11.96 -6.45 -7.75
C HIS A 372 -12.62 -7.07 -6.53
N GLN A 373 -11.85 -7.34 -5.48
CA GLN A 373 -12.34 -7.88 -4.23
C GLN A 373 -11.81 -7.08 -3.07
N VAL A 374 -12.68 -6.78 -2.10
CA VAL A 374 -12.29 -6.25 -0.80
C VAL A 374 -12.58 -7.29 0.26
N HIS A 375 -11.54 -7.60 1.03
CA HIS A 375 -11.54 -8.54 2.13
C HIS A 375 -11.33 -7.76 3.43
N GLY A 376 -12.20 -7.95 4.41
CA GLY A 376 -12.08 -7.33 5.71
C GLY A 376 -12.60 -8.24 6.80
N ASN A 377 -11.98 -8.21 7.96
CA ASN A 377 -12.37 -8.99 9.12
C ASN A 377 -12.39 -8.08 10.34
N ALA A 378 -13.41 -8.20 11.18
CA ALA A 378 -13.50 -7.53 12.47
C ALA A 378 -13.92 -8.54 13.53
N VAL A 379 -13.14 -8.62 14.61
CA VAL A 379 -13.33 -9.59 15.69
C VAL A 379 -13.19 -8.87 17.02
N PHE A 380 -14.20 -8.97 17.85
CA PHE A 380 -14.15 -8.57 19.25
C PHE A 380 -14.10 -9.83 20.12
N LEU A 381 -13.17 -9.88 21.08
CA LEU A 381 -13.04 -10.96 22.05
C LEU A 381 -13.03 -10.41 23.47
N SER A 382 -13.93 -10.91 24.31
CA SER A 382 -13.88 -10.74 25.76
C SER A 382 -13.39 -12.03 26.43
N GLU A 383 -12.16 -11.93 26.93
CA GLU A 383 -11.34 -12.87 27.68
C GLU A 383 -11.66 -12.96 29.19
N ILE A 384 -12.21 -14.02 29.77
CA ILE A 384 -12.19 -14.22 31.24
C ILE A 384 -11.29 -15.42 31.58
N PRO A 385 -9.96 -15.22 31.69
CA PRO A 385 -9.01 -16.24 32.11
C PRO A 385 -8.99 -16.45 33.62
N ILE A 386 -8.87 -17.71 34.03
CA ILE A 386 -8.49 -18.14 35.38
C ILE A 386 -7.32 -19.10 35.25
N GLY A 387 -6.21 -18.78 35.90
CA GLY A 387 -4.97 -19.54 35.82
C GLY A 387 -4.41 -19.91 37.18
N TYR A 388 -3.70 -21.03 37.20
CA TYR A 388 -2.96 -21.54 38.34
C TYR A 388 -1.55 -21.93 37.91
N GLY A 389 -0.55 -21.64 38.74
CA GLY A 389 0.82 -22.08 38.52
C GLY A 389 1.42 -22.68 39.78
N GLN A 390 2.18 -23.78 39.61
CA GLN A 390 2.85 -24.50 40.68
C GLN A 390 4.33 -24.67 40.36
N ALA A 391 5.20 -24.27 41.29
CA ALA A 391 6.62 -24.50 41.21
C ALA A 391 7.09 -25.61 42.16
N PHE A 392 8.15 -26.28 41.75
CA PHE A 392 8.82 -27.39 42.44
C PHE A 392 10.33 -27.13 42.43
N SER A 393 10.99 -27.27 43.58
CA SER A 393 12.43 -27.12 43.67
C SER A 393 13.13 -28.45 43.36
N THR A 394 14.24 -28.38 42.61
CA THR A 394 15.11 -29.54 42.36
C THR A 394 16.58 -29.14 42.55
N LEU A 395 17.48 -30.13 42.60
CA LEU A 395 18.93 -29.90 42.72
C LEU A 395 19.51 -29.08 41.56
N ILE A 396 18.86 -29.11 40.39
CA ILE A 396 19.31 -28.43 39.17
C ILE A 396 18.57 -27.12 38.92
N GLY A 397 17.70 -26.66 39.83
CA GLY A 397 16.90 -25.45 39.68
C GLY A 397 15.41 -25.69 39.94
N ASN A 398 14.62 -24.65 39.77
CA ASN A 398 13.17 -24.72 40.00
C ASN A 398 12.46 -24.98 38.68
N PHE A 399 11.49 -25.88 38.70
CA PHE A 399 10.57 -26.13 37.60
C PHE A 399 9.20 -25.64 37.98
N SER A 400 8.50 -24.99 37.06
CA SER A 400 7.13 -24.56 37.25
C SER A 400 6.27 -24.98 36.08
N VAL A 401 5.05 -25.38 36.40
CA VAL A 401 3.99 -25.71 35.44
C VAL A 401 2.82 -24.80 35.70
N GLY A 402 2.09 -24.44 34.66
CA GLY A 402 0.90 -23.62 34.80
C GLY A 402 -0.16 -23.96 33.78
N PHE A 403 -1.40 -23.67 34.16
CA PHE A 403 -2.59 -23.95 33.38
C PHE A 403 -3.55 -22.76 33.46
N THR A 404 -4.19 -22.43 32.35
CA THR A 404 -5.24 -21.40 32.29
C THR A 404 -6.46 -21.95 31.56
N ALA A 405 -7.64 -21.79 32.14
CA ALA A 405 -8.92 -21.92 31.46
C ALA A 405 -9.49 -20.53 31.19
N LYS A 406 -10.02 -20.30 30.00
CA LYS A 406 -10.53 -19.00 29.56
C LYS A 406 -11.96 -19.17 29.08
N TYR A 407 -12.89 -18.42 29.64
CA TYR A 407 -14.18 -18.23 29.02
C TYR A 407 -14.06 -17.10 27.99
N ILE A 408 -14.56 -17.32 26.77
CA ILE A 408 -14.41 -16.41 25.64
C ILE A 408 -15.80 -16.06 25.13
N PHE A 409 -16.15 -14.78 25.20
CA PHE A 409 -17.27 -14.22 24.44
C PHE A 409 -16.72 -13.52 23.21
N ALA A 410 -17.24 -13.85 22.02
CA ALA A 410 -16.73 -13.33 20.76
C ALA A 410 -17.84 -12.76 19.89
N MET A 411 -17.48 -11.75 19.10
CA MET A 411 -18.30 -11.23 18.00
C MET A 411 -17.43 -11.10 16.76
N GLY A 412 -17.87 -11.65 15.64
CA GLY A 412 -17.11 -11.67 14.40
C GLY A 412 -17.91 -11.13 13.21
N TYR A 413 -17.25 -10.41 12.31
CA TYR A 413 -17.83 -9.92 11.07
C TYR A 413 -16.79 -9.93 9.95
N GLU A 414 -17.10 -10.62 8.87
CA GLU A 414 -16.35 -10.70 7.62
C GLU A 414 -17.02 -9.83 6.56
N ILE A 415 -16.19 -9.09 5.84
CA ILE A 415 -16.50 -8.33 4.64
C ILE A 415 -15.79 -9.03 3.50
N ASN A 416 -16.55 -9.66 2.63
CA ASN A 416 -16.03 -10.22 1.39
C ASN A 416 -16.95 -9.73 0.26
N LYS A 417 -16.49 -8.70 -0.46
CA LYS A 417 -17.27 -8.02 -1.51
C LYS A 417 -16.47 -7.96 -2.78
N SER A 418 -17.13 -8.22 -3.90
CA SER A 418 -16.49 -8.17 -5.21
C SER A 418 -17.26 -7.33 -6.23
N GLY A 419 -16.56 -6.92 -7.28
CA GLY A 419 -17.10 -6.17 -8.41
C GLY A 419 -16.28 -4.91 -8.71
N SER A 420 -16.85 -4.02 -9.52
CA SER A 420 -16.22 -2.73 -9.81
C SER A 420 -16.20 -1.85 -8.57
N PHE A 421 -15.36 -0.81 -8.58
CA PHE A 421 -15.29 0.13 -7.44
C PHE A 421 -16.65 0.71 -7.04
N LYS A 422 -17.55 0.94 -8.01
CA LYS A 422 -18.92 1.41 -7.74
C LYS A 422 -19.76 0.36 -7.02
N SER A 423 -19.70 -0.90 -7.45
CA SER A 423 -20.43 -2.02 -6.82
C SER A 423 -19.94 -2.26 -5.39
N ILE A 424 -18.62 -2.28 -5.20
CA ILE A 424 -17.96 -2.40 -3.89
C ILE A 424 -18.36 -1.24 -2.97
N GLY A 425 -18.30 0.00 -3.46
CA GLY A 425 -18.72 1.19 -2.71
C GLY A 425 -20.16 1.11 -2.22
N ASN A 426 -21.09 0.71 -3.08
CA ASN A 426 -22.50 0.53 -2.71
C ASN A 426 -22.71 -0.60 -1.71
N SER A 427 -21.90 -1.66 -1.77
CA SER A 427 -22.01 -2.81 -0.87
C SER A 427 -21.76 -2.45 0.59
N PHE A 428 -20.90 -1.46 0.87
CA PHE A 428 -20.61 -1.00 2.22
C PHE A 428 -21.82 -0.34 2.92
N ASN A 429 -22.75 0.25 2.17
CA ASN A 429 -23.96 0.87 2.73
C ASN A 429 -24.97 -0.16 3.28
N THR A 430 -24.79 -1.44 2.93
CA THR A 430 -25.70 -2.53 3.31
C THR A 430 -25.14 -3.42 4.43
N MET A 431 -24.00 -3.05 5.02
CA MET A 431 -23.41 -3.82 6.11
C MET A 431 -24.19 -3.66 7.42
N ASP A 432 -24.44 -4.78 8.10
CA ASP A 432 -25.20 -4.81 9.35
C ASP A 432 -24.33 -5.34 10.50
N PHE A 433 -23.51 -4.44 11.05
CA PHE A 433 -22.67 -4.77 12.21
C PHE A 433 -23.47 -4.98 13.51
N LYS A 434 -24.74 -4.51 13.57
CA LYS A 434 -25.55 -4.60 14.80
C LYS A 434 -25.96 -6.04 15.08
N ASN A 435 -26.16 -6.82 14.02
CA ASN A 435 -26.57 -8.21 14.08
C ASN A 435 -25.41 -9.19 13.84
N ALA A 436 -24.16 -8.77 14.07
CA ALA A 436 -23.01 -9.66 14.02
C ALA A 436 -23.21 -10.86 14.96
N PRO A 437 -22.93 -12.10 14.50
CA PRO A 437 -23.03 -13.30 15.34
C PRO A 437 -22.24 -13.19 16.64
N LYS A 438 -22.79 -13.77 17.69
CA LYS A 438 -22.22 -13.78 19.04
C LYS A 438 -21.95 -15.22 19.41
N GLU A 439 -20.71 -15.52 19.78
CA GLU A 439 -20.28 -16.87 20.13
C GLU A 439 -19.76 -16.93 21.56
N GLN A 440 -19.98 -18.05 22.23
CA GLN A 440 -19.46 -18.32 23.57
C GLN A 440 -18.68 -19.63 23.55
N THR A 441 -17.39 -19.56 23.86
CA THR A 441 -16.51 -20.72 23.80
C THR A 441 -15.50 -20.70 24.96
N PHE A 442 -14.63 -21.69 25.02
CA PHE A 442 -13.59 -21.77 26.05
C PHE A 442 -12.23 -22.02 25.42
N GLY A 443 -11.17 -21.43 25.99
CA GLY A 443 -9.78 -21.63 25.60
C GLY A 443 -8.95 -22.25 26.71
N ILE A 444 -7.95 -23.04 26.34
CA ILE A 444 -7.03 -23.69 27.29
C ILE A 444 -5.59 -23.31 26.94
N ASP A 445 -4.86 -22.81 27.94
CA ASP A 445 -3.43 -22.51 27.83
C ASP A 445 -2.62 -23.34 28.84
N PHE A 446 -1.40 -23.70 28.45
CA PHE A 446 -0.47 -24.46 29.28
C PHE A 446 0.94 -23.88 29.18
N GLY A 447 1.64 -23.86 30.31
CA GLY A 447 2.95 -23.24 30.43
C GLY A 447 3.95 -24.11 31.19
N LEU A 448 5.22 -23.98 30.80
CA LEU A 448 6.38 -24.54 31.50
C LEU A 448 7.40 -23.42 31.73
N LEU A 449 8.12 -23.51 32.84
CA LEU A 449 9.22 -22.61 33.17
C LEU A 449 10.29 -23.34 33.96
N TYR A 450 11.54 -23.12 33.58
CA TYR A 450 12.73 -23.50 34.35
C TYR A 450 13.45 -22.25 34.84
N ASN A 451 13.87 -22.23 36.11
CA ASN A 451 14.59 -21.12 36.73
C ASN A 451 15.85 -21.60 37.46
N TYR A 452 16.98 -20.96 37.20
CA TYR A 452 18.22 -21.18 37.94
C TYR A 452 19.05 -19.89 38.06
N LYS A 453 19.28 -19.42 39.30
CA LYS A 453 20.14 -18.25 39.61
C LYS A 453 19.88 -17.01 38.74
N GLY A 454 18.60 -16.69 38.50
CA GLY A 454 18.19 -15.52 37.71
C GLY A 454 18.03 -15.78 36.21
N PHE A 455 18.55 -16.90 35.69
CA PHE A 455 18.21 -17.38 34.35
C PHE A 455 16.84 -18.05 34.36
N ASN A 456 16.04 -17.76 33.34
CA ASN A 456 14.74 -18.38 33.11
C ASN A 456 14.65 -18.88 31.67
N LEU A 457 14.05 -20.05 31.49
CA LEU A 457 13.64 -20.61 30.20
C LEU A 457 12.17 -20.98 30.29
N GLY A 458 11.34 -20.41 29.43
CA GLY A 458 9.90 -20.62 29.40
C GLY A 458 9.41 -21.13 28.05
N VAL A 459 8.37 -21.94 28.07
CA VAL A 459 7.61 -22.34 26.89
C VAL A 459 6.13 -22.28 27.22
N VAL A 460 5.32 -21.77 26.30
CA VAL A 460 3.87 -21.67 26.45
C VAL A 460 3.17 -22.20 25.19
N GLY A 461 2.05 -22.88 25.40
CA GLY A 461 1.05 -23.18 24.39
C GLY A 461 -0.27 -22.52 24.76
N LYS A 462 -0.85 -21.73 23.85
CA LYS A 462 -2.15 -21.08 24.02
C LYS A 462 -3.20 -21.68 23.12
N ASN A 463 -4.48 -21.59 23.52
CA ASN A 463 -5.64 -22.06 22.76
C ASN A 463 -5.44 -23.49 22.24
N LEU A 464 -4.96 -24.38 23.10
CA LEU A 464 -4.59 -25.75 22.72
C LEU A 464 -5.78 -26.56 22.19
N ASN A 465 -7.00 -26.17 22.58
CA ASN A 465 -8.25 -26.75 22.12
C ASN A 465 -8.84 -26.06 20.87
N SER A 466 -8.15 -25.07 20.29
CA SER A 466 -8.54 -24.32 19.08
C SER A 466 -10.01 -23.86 19.04
N PRO A 467 -10.42 -22.94 19.94
CA PRO A 467 -11.79 -22.44 20.01
C PRO A 467 -12.25 -21.86 18.67
N THR A 468 -13.54 -22.03 18.34
CA THR A 468 -14.12 -21.54 17.07
C THR A 468 -15.14 -20.44 17.36
N ILE A 469 -15.14 -19.41 16.52
CA ILE A 469 -16.00 -18.24 16.58
C ILE A 469 -16.86 -18.20 15.33
N GLU A 470 -18.17 -18.03 15.50
CA GLU A 470 -19.07 -17.83 14.37
C GLU A 470 -18.97 -16.40 13.81
N MET A 471 -18.94 -16.29 12.48
CA MET A 471 -18.98 -15.04 11.74
C MET A 471 -20.24 -15.01 10.86
N ASN A 472 -20.55 -13.87 10.27
CA ASN A 472 -21.66 -13.75 9.32
C ASN A 472 -21.46 -14.67 8.09
N ASN A 473 -22.56 -14.96 7.38
CA ASN A 473 -22.59 -15.82 6.19
C ASN A 473 -22.05 -17.24 6.44
N ASP A 474 -22.33 -17.81 7.61
CA ASP A 474 -21.93 -19.14 8.05
C ASP A 474 -20.39 -19.39 8.02
N GLN A 475 -19.59 -18.33 7.94
CA GLN A 475 -18.13 -18.41 8.06
C GLN A 475 -17.74 -18.62 9.52
N LYS A 476 -16.57 -19.26 9.72
CA LYS A 476 -16.05 -19.54 11.05
C LYS A 476 -14.61 -19.06 11.16
N LEU A 477 -14.28 -18.48 12.32
CA LEU A 477 -12.92 -18.10 12.68
C LEU A 477 -12.39 -19.07 13.73
N VAL A 478 -11.30 -19.77 13.43
CA VAL A 478 -10.65 -20.67 14.39
C VAL A 478 -9.49 -19.96 15.07
N LEU A 479 -9.54 -19.87 16.40
CA LEU A 479 -8.43 -19.40 17.22
C LEU A 479 -7.37 -20.49 17.32
N ASN A 480 -6.43 -20.52 16.39
CA ASN A 480 -5.42 -21.58 16.37
C ASN A 480 -4.59 -21.63 17.65
N SER A 481 -4.09 -22.83 17.95
CA SER A 481 -3.05 -22.98 18.96
C SER A 481 -1.84 -22.12 18.62
N GLN A 482 -1.23 -21.48 19.63
CA GLN A 482 -0.02 -20.67 19.47
C GLN A 482 1.06 -21.22 20.39
N TYR A 483 2.32 -21.19 19.95
CA TYR A 483 3.45 -21.69 20.75
C TYR A 483 4.59 -20.68 20.75
N ARG A 484 5.11 -20.37 21.94
CA ARG A 484 6.22 -19.42 22.10
C ARG A 484 7.20 -19.93 23.15
N ALA A 485 8.48 -19.73 22.87
CA ALA A 485 9.55 -19.93 23.84
C ALA A 485 10.19 -18.61 24.19
N GLY A 486 10.73 -18.52 25.40
CA GLY A 486 11.41 -17.33 25.89
C GLY A 486 12.56 -17.66 26.81
N ILE A 487 13.56 -16.80 26.83
CA ILE A 487 14.62 -16.79 27.82
C ILE A 487 14.66 -15.42 28.50
N SER A 488 15.02 -15.40 29.77
CA SER A 488 15.33 -14.16 30.45
C SER A 488 16.47 -14.32 31.44
N TYR A 489 17.14 -13.22 31.75
CA TYR A 489 18.14 -13.14 32.81
C TYR A 489 17.89 -11.90 33.65
N GLU A 490 17.56 -12.11 34.92
CA GLU A 490 17.26 -11.05 35.89
C GLU A 490 18.43 -10.90 36.86
N TRP A 491 19.11 -9.74 36.83
CA TRP A 491 20.26 -9.43 37.69
C TRP A 491 20.15 -8.03 38.28
N LYS A 492 19.88 -7.98 39.60
CA LYS A 492 19.69 -6.73 40.36
C LYS A 492 18.61 -5.85 39.71
N ILE A 493 19.00 -4.70 39.15
CA ILE A 493 18.12 -3.74 38.49
C ILE A 493 17.98 -4.01 36.99
N ILE A 494 18.73 -4.96 36.43
CA ILE A 494 18.75 -5.22 34.99
C ILE A 494 17.99 -6.51 34.71
N SER A 495 17.08 -6.47 33.74
CA SER A 495 16.47 -7.68 33.17
C SER A 495 16.66 -7.70 31.66
N LEU A 496 17.11 -8.84 31.14
CA LEU A 496 17.20 -9.12 29.71
C LEU A 496 16.17 -10.18 29.36
N ALA A 497 15.46 -10.03 28.25
CA ALA A 497 14.51 -11.02 27.78
C ALA A 497 14.54 -11.16 26.26
N LEU A 498 14.29 -12.37 25.78
CA LEU A 498 14.13 -12.70 24.36
C LEU A 498 13.07 -13.78 24.23
N ASP A 499 12.12 -13.58 23.32
CA ASP A 499 11.08 -14.53 22.97
C ASP A 499 11.06 -14.79 21.46
N ALA A 500 10.63 -15.99 21.08
CA ALA A 500 10.40 -16.38 19.69
C ALA A 500 9.18 -17.29 19.55
N ASP A 501 8.33 -16.99 18.56
CA ASP A 501 7.25 -17.86 18.14
C ASP A 501 7.81 -19.15 17.54
N LEU A 502 7.44 -20.29 18.13
CA LEU A 502 7.94 -21.60 17.72
C LEU A 502 7.33 -22.09 16.40
N LYS A 503 6.18 -21.55 16.02
CA LYS A 503 5.55 -21.76 14.72
C LYS A 503 4.94 -20.44 14.20
N PRO A 504 4.76 -20.28 12.89
CA PRO A 504 3.95 -19.19 12.36
C PRO A 504 2.52 -19.23 12.93
N ASN A 505 1.98 -18.07 13.27
CA ASN A 505 0.56 -17.91 13.60
C ASN A 505 -0.17 -17.28 12.41
N HIS A 506 -1.46 -17.55 12.29
CA HIS A 506 -2.28 -16.92 11.26
C HIS A 506 -2.72 -15.52 11.69
N THR A 507 -2.85 -14.62 10.72
CA THR A 507 -3.36 -13.25 10.94
C THR A 507 -4.73 -13.09 10.31
N LEU A 508 -5.47 -12.04 10.68
CA LEU A 508 -6.74 -11.70 10.01
C LEU A 508 -6.56 -11.12 8.60
N SER A 509 -5.32 -10.85 8.18
CA SER A 509 -5.03 -10.29 6.87
C SER A 509 -5.02 -11.37 5.82
N TYR A 510 -5.81 -11.15 4.77
CA TYR A 510 -5.77 -11.99 3.57
C TYR A 510 -4.43 -11.90 2.82
N LEU A 511 -3.82 -10.71 2.76
CA LEU A 511 -2.56 -10.47 2.03
C LEU A 511 -1.29 -10.72 2.84
N SER A 512 -1.38 -10.78 4.17
CA SER A 512 -0.28 -11.18 5.06
C SER A 512 -0.76 -12.25 6.05
N PRO A 513 -1.10 -13.45 5.56
CA PRO A 513 -1.85 -14.45 6.34
C PRO A 513 -1.05 -15.08 7.47
N LEU A 514 0.27 -14.90 7.52
CA LEU A 514 1.14 -15.49 8.53
C LEU A 514 2.01 -14.43 9.19
N ASN A 515 2.23 -14.57 10.49
CA ASN A 515 3.26 -13.87 11.24
C ASN A 515 4.12 -14.86 12.05
N GLN A 516 5.35 -14.50 12.35
CA GLN A 516 6.20 -15.25 13.29
C GLN A 516 7.19 -14.30 13.94
N MET A 517 6.91 -13.90 15.18
CA MET A 517 7.68 -12.88 15.87
C MET A 517 8.92 -13.45 16.56
N VAL A 518 10.02 -12.73 16.44
CA VAL A 518 11.17 -12.82 17.35
C VAL A 518 11.44 -11.43 17.92
N GLY A 519 11.70 -11.35 19.22
CA GLY A 519 11.95 -10.06 19.84
C GLY A 519 12.54 -10.16 21.23
N GLY A 520 13.06 -9.05 21.71
CA GLY A 520 13.71 -8.98 23.01
C GLY A 520 14.05 -7.56 23.41
N GLY A 521 14.51 -7.42 24.64
CA GLY A 521 14.84 -6.12 25.19
C GLY A 521 15.52 -6.17 26.54
N VAL A 522 15.81 -4.98 27.04
CA VAL A 522 16.41 -4.70 28.33
C VAL A 522 15.48 -3.82 29.16
N MET A 523 15.41 -4.11 30.44
CA MET A 523 14.75 -3.30 31.45
C MET A 523 15.77 -2.87 32.50
N ILE A 524 15.72 -1.60 32.89
CA ILE A 524 16.43 -1.04 34.03
C ILE A 524 15.37 -0.61 35.05
N ASP A 525 15.21 -1.41 36.10
CA ASP A 525 14.19 -1.27 37.15
C ASP A 525 14.78 -0.51 38.36
N LEU A 526 14.52 0.80 38.44
CA LEU A 526 14.88 1.63 39.59
C LEU A 526 13.67 1.81 40.49
N LYS A 527 13.91 2.11 41.78
CA LYS A 527 12.87 2.16 42.82
C LYS A 527 11.59 2.96 42.45
N TYR A 528 11.73 4.06 41.71
CA TYR A 528 10.60 4.94 41.37
C TYR A 528 10.34 5.07 39.87
N VAL A 529 11.29 4.62 39.03
CA VAL A 529 11.21 4.76 37.58
C VAL A 529 11.85 3.54 36.96
N ASP A 530 11.21 2.96 35.96
CA ASP A 530 11.88 1.99 35.08
C ASP A 530 12.02 2.54 33.66
N PHE A 531 13.06 2.06 32.98
CA PHE A 531 13.27 2.31 31.56
C PHE A 531 13.38 0.98 30.83
N ARG A 532 12.69 0.88 29.70
CA ARG A 532 12.68 -0.32 28.85
C ARG A 532 12.98 0.05 27.42
N LEU A 533 13.81 -0.75 26.78
CA LEU A 533 14.14 -0.64 25.37
C LEU A 533 14.20 -2.04 24.77
N GLY A 534 13.73 -2.19 23.54
CA GLY A 534 13.72 -3.46 22.86
C GLY A 534 13.51 -3.34 21.36
N SER A 535 13.47 -4.49 20.71
CA SER A 535 13.17 -4.60 19.29
C SER A 535 12.53 -5.94 18.98
N MET A 536 11.71 -5.97 17.95
CA MET A 536 11.11 -7.20 17.43
C MET A 536 11.07 -7.18 15.90
N TYR A 537 10.97 -8.37 15.32
CA TYR A 537 10.93 -8.59 13.89
C TYR A 537 10.00 -9.75 13.56
N ASP A 538 9.16 -9.55 12.56
CA ASP A 538 8.29 -10.60 12.02
C ASP A 538 8.98 -11.32 10.85
N LEU A 539 9.34 -12.58 11.07
CA LEU A 539 10.04 -13.43 10.10
C LEU A 539 9.16 -13.84 8.91
N ARG A 540 7.84 -13.65 8.99
CA ARG A 540 6.87 -14.08 7.98
C ARG A 540 6.02 -12.94 7.39
N SER A 541 6.19 -11.70 7.86
CA SER A 541 5.45 -10.53 7.38
C SER A 541 5.57 -10.37 5.86
N ALA A 542 4.43 -10.41 5.16
CA ALA A 542 4.36 -10.07 3.74
C ALA A 542 4.30 -8.54 3.51
N GLU A 543 3.96 -7.79 4.56
CA GLU A 543 3.86 -6.32 4.57
C GLU A 543 5.23 -5.66 4.63
N GLY A 544 6.21 -6.32 5.25
CA GLY A 544 7.60 -5.90 5.29
C GLY A 544 7.79 -4.60 6.07
N GLU A 545 7.34 -4.61 7.33
CA GLU A 545 7.45 -3.52 8.32
C GLU A 545 8.90 -3.23 8.74
N GLY A 546 9.81 -4.18 8.52
CA GLY A 546 11.19 -4.08 8.98
C GLY A 546 11.29 -4.37 10.48
N ILE A 547 12.36 -3.87 11.11
CA ILE A 547 12.52 -3.98 12.56
C ILE A 547 11.54 -3.02 13.22
N ILE A 548 10.86 -3.48 14.28
CA ILE A 548 10.02 -2.66 15.15
C ILE A 548 10.81 -2.35 16.40
N LEU A 549 11.06 -1.07 16.66
CA LEU A 549 11.73 -0.59 17.86
C LEU A 549 10.69 -0.35 18.95
N THR A 550 11.03 -0.71 20.18
CA THR A 550 10.13 -0.59 21.33
C THR A 550 10.80 0.16 22.46
N GLY A 551 10.01 0.95 23.19
CA GLY A 551 10.48 1.66 24.37
C GLY A 551 9.36 1.94 25.34
N GLY A 552 9.70 2.08 26.61
CA GLY A 552 8.74 2.40 27.64
C GLY A 552 9.36 2.96 28.90
N ILE A 553 8.50 3.64 29.65
CA ILE A 553 8.82 4.25 30.93
C ILE A 553 7.69 3.95 31.90
N ASN A 554 8.05 3.52 33.11
CA ASN A 554 7.12 3.40 34.22
C ASN A 554 7.51 4.41 35.28
N ILE A 555 6.52 5.10 35.84
CA ILE A 555 6.66 6.03 36.95
C ILE A 555 5.86 5.47 38.13
N LEU A 556 6.54 5.27 39.25
CA LEU A 556 5.98 4.83 40.54
C LEU A 556 5.27 3.46 40.54
N GLY A 557 5.49 2.63 39.52
CA GLY A 557 4.88 1.31 39.36
C GLY A 557 3.51 1.34 38.67
N PHE A 558 2.74 2.43 38.82
CA PHE A 558 1.34 2.48 38.41
C PHE A 558 1.08 3.27 37.12
N LEU A 559 1.98 4.14 36.68
CA LEU A 559 1.84 4.89 35.42
C LEU A 559 2.90 4.43 34.42
N ASP A 560 2.47 3.64 33.46
CA ASP A 560 3.32 2.98 32.49
C ASP A 560 2.93 3.39 31.06
N LEU A 561 3.89 3.85 30.27
CA LEU A 561 3.74 4.15 28.86
C LEU A 561 4.67 3.27 28.05
N ALA A 562 4.13 2.60 27.02
CA ALA A 562 4.89 1.83 26.06
C ALA A 562 4.57 2.29 24.63
N ILE A 563 5.61 2.44 23.81
CA ILE A 563 5.51 2.83 22.41
C ILE A 563 6.30 1.83 21.57
N GLN A 564 5.76 1.47 20.42
CA GLN A 564 6.43 0.64 19.42
C GLN A 564 6.30 1.30 18.05
N SER A 565 7.35 1.29 17.24
CA SER A 565 7.35 1.91 15.91
C SER A 565 8.22 1.13 14.94
N SER A 566 7.72 0.87 13.73
CA SER A 566 8.51 0.27 12.66
C SER A 566 9.55 1.23 12.10
N THR A 567 10.72 0.68 11.75
CA THR A 567 11.81 1.41 11.07
C THR A 567 11.49 1.77 9.62
N LYS A 568 10.60 1.03 8.95
CA LYS A 568 10.16 1.39 7.60
C LYS A 568 8.99 2.37 7.66
N LEU A 569 9.17 3.50 7.00
CA LEU A 569 8.18 4.57 6.92
C LEU A 569 7.49 4.55 5.54
N SER A 570 6.18 4.78 5.55
CA SER A 570 5.36 5.08 4.37
C SER A 570 5.12 6.59 4.30
N GLN A 571 5.00 7.13 3.09
CA GLN A 571 4.67 8.55 2.89
C GLN A 571 3.15 8.70 2.77
N VAL A 572 2.57 9.56 3.59
CA VAL A 572 1.14 9.91 3.61
C VAL A 572 1.05 11.43 3.69
N ASN A 573 0.49 12.10 2.69
CA ASN A 573 0.34 13.57 2.65
C ASN A 573 1.63 14.34 3.00
N ASN A 574 2.76 13.96 2.39
CA ASN A 574 4.11 14.50 2.66
C ASN A 574 4.65 14.28 4.09
N VAL A 575 3.93 13.55 4.93
CA VAL A 575 4.40 13.11 6.25
C VAL A 575 4.86 11.65 6.16
N LYS A 576 6.03 11.36 6.73
CA LYS A 576 6.51 9.99 6.86
C LYS A 576 5.90 9.38 8.13
N MET A 577 5.06 8.36 7.95
CA MET A 577 4.45 7.61 9.05
C MET A 577 4.99 6.19 9.10
N PRO A 578 5.21 5.62 10.29
CA PRO A 578 5.63 4.22 10.40
C PRO A 578 4.50 3.29 9.91
N GLY A 579 4.89 2.21 9.22
CA GLY A 579 3.95 1.16 8.81
C GLY A 579 3.41 0.34 9.98
N TYR A 580 4.02 0.42 11.15
CA TYR A 580 3.49 -0.11 12.42
C TYR A 580 3.70 0.90 13.54
N LEU A 581 2.64 1.21 14.27
CA LEU A 581 2.66 2.05 15.46
C LEU A 581 1.81 1.42 16.55
N SER A 582 2.34 1.31 17.76
CA SER A 582 1.57 0.89 18.93
C SER A 582 1.81 1.84 20.09
N ILE A 583 0.74 2.17 20.81
CA ILE A 583 0.79 2.95 22.05
C ILE A 583 -0.03 2.22 23.10
N LYS A 584 0.55 2.03 24.29
CA LYS A 584 -0.12 1.44 25.46
C LYS A 584 0.11 2.30 26.70
N LEU A 585 -0.95 2.42 27.49
CA LEU A 585 -0.98 3.05 28.80
C LEU A 585 -1.46 2.03 29.82
N GLY A 586 -0.78 1.93 30.95
CA GLY A 586 -1.12 0.93 31.95
C GLY A 586 -0.36 1.14 33.25
N GLY A 587 -0.24 0.05 34.00
CA GLY A 587 0.57 -0.03 35.19
C GLY A 587 0.00 -1.04 36.16
N GLY A 588 0.52 -1.06 37.37
CA GLY A 588 -0.05 -1.92 38.39
C GLY A 588 0.60 -1.78 39.75
N PHE A 589 0.07 -2.55 40.69
CA PHE A 589 0.52 -2.61 42.06
C PHE A 589 0.99 -4.03 42.36
N SER A 590 2.00 -4.16 43.21
CA SER A 590 2.50 -5.45 43.68
C SER A 590 2.84 -5.34 45.16
N TRP A 591 2.40 -6.31 45.95
CA TRP A 591 2.63 -6.35 47.39
C TRP A 591 2.94 -7.77 47.88
#